data_AF-A0A660TAL1-F1
#
_entry.id   AF-A0A660TAL1-F1
#
_cell.length_a   1.000
_cell.length_b   1.000
_cell.length_c   1.000
_cell.angle_alpha   90.00
_cell.angle_beta   90.00
_cell.angle_gamma   90.00
#
_symmetry.space_group_name_H-M   'P 1'
#
loop_
_entity.id
_entity.type
_entity.pdbx_description
1 polymer ?
#
loop_
_entity_poly.entity_id
_entity_poly.type
_entity_poly.pdbx_seq_one_letter_code
_entity_poly.pdbx_strand_id
1 'polypeptide(L)'
;MPTKVEEVEGKVSELERIVKDIAYAQLKTERSISELTKDVHTFQNEMRDFKDEMKDFKTEMLAFKDETREDRKRMNKQWGDLANRLGTLAEDVVAPNIPRIVKEYFNCDTILDFAVRRRVVNSKEPKKAREFDAFTVCNDFLLVNETKSTPKIEYIDAFIESLKEVYDYFPDYRDKKIIPVFSSFYLPEDVVTYLTKNKIYALGMKDDTMEILNPELKRSN
;
A
#
# COMPACT_ATOMS: atom_id res chain seq x y z
N MET A 1 87.31 31.81 -18.93
CA MET A 1 86.37 30.88 -19.59
C MET A 1 86.71 29.50 -19.06
N PRO A 2 85.75 28.77 -18.48
CA PRO A 2 85.99 27.41 -18.03
C PRO A 2 86.47 26.54 -19.20
N THR A 3 87.34 25.58 -18.92
CA THR A 3 87.81 24.64 -19.94
C THR A 3 86.69 23.69 -20.32
N LYS A 4 86.71 23.14 -21.55
CA LYS A 4 85.75 22.11 -22.00
C LYS A 4 85.62 20.94 -21.02
N VAL A 5 86.67 20.67 -20.24
CA VAL A 5 86.70 19.60 -19.23
C VAL A 5 85.85 19.97 -18.01
N GLU A 6 86.02 21.18 -17.45
CA GLU A 6 85.21 21.68 -16.32
C GLU A 6 83.71 21.78 -16.66
N GLU A 7 83.39 22.14 -17.91
CA GLU A 7 82.00 22.23 -18.38
C GLU A 7 81.35 20.83 -18.53
N VAL A 8 82.14 19.81 -18.86
CA VAL A 8 81.70 18.41 -18.92
C VAL A 8 81.55 17.83 -17.52
N GLU A 9 82.49 18.08 -16.61
CA GLU A 9 82.40 17.63 -15.21
C GLU A 9 81.17 18.22 -14.50
N GLY A 10 80.88 19.51 -14.71
CA GLY A 10 79.67 20.15 -14.18
C GLY A 10 78.37 19.48 -14.67
N LYS A 11 78.30 19.15 -15.97
CA LYS A 11 77.16 18.43 -16.56
C LYS A 11 77.03 16.99 -16.02
N VAL A 12 78.15 16.31 -15.78
CA VAL A 12 78.16 14.95 -15.20
C VAL A 12 77.67 14.98 -13.76
N SER A 13 78.13 15.92 -12.93
CA SER A 13 77.63 16.08 -11.55
C SER A 13 76.14 16.44 -11.51
N GLU A 14 75.66 17.25 -12.45
CA GLU A 14 74.23 17.56 -12.57
C GLU A 14 73.41 16.33 -12.98
N LEU A 15 73.93 15.53 -13.92
CA LEU A 15 73.35 14.23 -14.32
C LEU A 15 73.27 13.26 -13.14
N GLU A 16 74.33 13.13 -12.34
CA GLU A 16 74.33 12.27 -11.15
C GLU A 16 73.28 12.70 -10.12
N ARG A 17 73.08 14.00 -9.94
CA ARG A 17 72.03 14.54 -9.06
C ARG A 17 70.64 14.18 -9.59
N ILE A 18 70.39 14.41 -10.89
CA ILE A 18 69.10 14.08 -11.53
C ILE A 18 68.81 12.58 -11.43
N VAL A 19 69.81 11.72 -11.65
CA VAL A 19 69.66 10.25 -11.53
C VAL A 19 69.31 9.85 -10.10
N LYS A 20 69.94 10.45 -9.08
CA LYS A 20 69.59 10.20 -7.66
C LYS A 20 68.16 10.65 -7.34
N ASP A 21 67.74 11.81 -7.83
CA ASP A 21 66.38 12.33 -7.62
C ASP A 21 65.33 11.44 -8.29
N ILE A 22 65.61 10.96 -9.51
CA ILE A 22 64.75 10.00 -10.23
C ILE A 22 64.66 8.67 -9.47
N ALA A 23 65.80 8.12 -9.02
CA ALA A 23 65.81 6.87 -8.26
C ALA A 23 64.99 6.98 -6.95
N TYR A 24 65.11 8.11 -6.26
CA TYR A 24 64.31 8.39 -5.06
C TYR A 24 62.82 8.51 -5.37
N ALA A 25 62.46 9.21 -6.44
CA ALA A 25 61.08 9.33 -6.91
C ALA A 25 60.48 7.98 -7.33
N GLN A 26 61.27 7.12 -7.99
CA GLN A 26 60.87 5.76 -8.35
C GLN A 26 60.58 4.91 -7.10
N LEU A 27 61.49 4.89 -6.13
CA LEU A 27 61.29 4.15 -4.86
C LEU A 27 60.05 4.64 -4.10
N LYS A 28 59.79 5.94 -4.10
CA LYS A 28 58.56 6.50 -3.49
C LYS A 28 57.31 6.04 -4.23
N THR A 29 57.35 6.04 -5.56
CA THR A 29 56.24 5.60 -6.41
C THR A 29 55.94 4.11 -6.23
N GLU A 30 56.96 3.26 -6.17
CA GLU A 30 56.80 1.81 -5.92
C GLU A 30 56.15 1.53 -4.57
N ARG A 31 56.52 2.28 -3.52
CA ARG A 31 55.88 2.17 -2.20
C ARG A 31 54.41 2.55 -2.27
N SER A 32 54.07 3.69 -2.89
CA SER A 32 52.68 4.12 -3.04
C SER A 32 51.86 3.15 -3.88
N ILE A 33 52.42 2.55 -4.93
CA ILE A 33 51.75 1.51 -5.73
C ILE A 33 51.50 0.26 -4.89
N SER A 34 52.48 -0.15 -4.07
CA SER A 34 52.33 -1.31 -3.18
C SER A 34 51.22 -1.10 -2.15
N GLU A 35 51.13 0.10 -1.57
CA GLU A 35 50.05 0.49 -0.64
C GLU A 35 48.69 0.49 -1.33
N LEU A 36 48.56 1.14 -2.48
CA LEU A 36 47.32 1.15 -3.27
C LEU A 36 46.87 -0.27 -3.67
N THR A 37 47.81 -1.16 -4.00
CA THR A 37 47.49 -2.55 -4.34
C THR A 37 46.87 -3.28 -3.15
N LYS A 38 47.39 -3.04 -1.93
CA LYS A 38 46.82 -3.60 -0.70
C LYS A 38 45.42 -3.04 -0.44
N ASP A 39 45.23 -1.73 -0.59
CA ASP A 39 43.93 -1.08 -0.37
C ASP A 39 42.88 -1.61 -1.37
N VAL A 40 43.25 -1.79 -2.63
CA VAL A 40 42.37 -2.38 -3.66
C VAL A 40 41.99 -3.81 -3.30
N HIS A 41 42.93 -4.63 -2.80
CA HIS A 41 42.62 -5.99 -2.37
C HIS A 41 41.69 -6.03 -1.15
N THR A 42 41.93 -5.16 -0.15
CA THR A 42 41.04 -5.03 1.01
C THR A 42 39.64 -4.62 0.58
N PHE A 43 39.53 -3.60 -0.26
CA PHE A 43 38.24 -3.14 -0.79
C PHE A 43 37.51 -4.23 -1.61
N GLN A 44 38.23 -5.01 -2.42
CA GLN A 44 37.64 -6.14 -3.14
C GLN A 44 37.07 -7.21 -2.22
N ASN A 45 37.73 -7.48 -1.09
CA ASN A 45 37.23 -8.42 -0.09
C ASN A 45 35.99 -7.86 0.62
N GLU A 46 36.01 -6.61 1.07
CA GLU A 46 34.86 -5.94 1.68
C GLU A 46 33.64 -5.91 0.72
N MET A 47 33.87 -5.64 -0.56
CA MET A 47 32.82 -5.66 -1.58
C MET A 47 32.24 -7.05 -1.82
N ARG A 48 33.04 -8.11 -1.62
CA ARG A 48 32.58 -9.50 -1.72
C ARG A 48 31.70 -9.84 -0.52
N ASP A 49 32.16 -9.52 0.68
CA ASP A 49 31.42 -9.77 1.92
C ASP A 49 30.08 -9.01 1.91
N PHE A 50 30.09 -7.74 1.51
CA PHE A 50 28.88 -6.94 1.33
C PHE A 50 27.90 -7.55 0.32
N LYS A 51 28.40 -8.13 -0.77
CA LYS A 51 27.55 -8.78 -1.78
C LYS A 51 26.89 -10.04 -1.23
N ASP A 52 27.60 -10.79 -0.39
CA ASP A 52 27.08 -11.98 0.26
C ASP A 52 26.02 -11.60 1.32
N GLU A 53 26.29 -10.58 2.15
CA GLU A 53 25.29 -10.02 3.10
C GLU A 53 24.02 -9.54 2.38
N MET A 54 24.15 -8.83 1.26
CA MET A 54 23.02 -8.37 0.45
C MET A 54 22.19 -9.52 -0.14
N LYS A 55 22.83 -10.65 -0.43
CA LYS A 55 22.15 -11.85 -0.93
C LYS A 55 21.35 -12.53 0.19
N ASP A 56 21.91 -12.60 1.38
CA ASP A 56 21.25 -13.18 2.55
C ASP A 56 20.06 -12.30 2.97
N PHE A 57 20.25 -10.98 3.06
CA PHE A 57 19.18 -10.02 3.31
C PHE A 57 18.03 -10.15 2.30
N LYS A 58 18.35 -10.30 1.01
CA LYS A 58 17.31 -10.51 -0.02
C LYS A 58 16.56 -11.82 0.18
N THR A 59 17.23 -12.86 0.64
CA THR A 59 16.63 -14.17 0.92
C THR A 59 15.71 -14.11 2.14
N GLU A 60 16.15 -13.47 3.22
CA GLU A 60 15.33 -13.23 4.41
C GLU A 60 14.10 -12.38 4.09
N MET A 61 14.25 -11.32 3.29
CA MET A 61 13.12 -10.51 2.84
C MET A 61 12.10 -11.28 2.00
N LEU A 62 12.54 -12.25 1.19
CA LEU A 62 11.63 -13.12 0.44
C LEU A 62 10.88 -14.06 1.38
N ALA A 63 11.59 -14.71 2.31
CA ALA A 63 10.97 -15.59 3.31
C ALA A 63 9.95 -14.83 4.18
N PHE A 64 10.29 -13.63 4.65
CA PHE A 64 9.38 -12.77 5.42
C PHE A 64 8.12 -12.38 4.63
N LYS A 65 8.26 -12.08 3.34
CA LYS A 65 7.12 -11.78 2.47
C LYS A 65 6.21 -12.99 2.29
N ASP A 66 6.79 -14.18 2.13
CA ASP A 66 6.03 -15.42 2.01
C ASP A 66 5.30 -15.77 3.30
N GLU A 67 5.96 -15.67 4.47
CA GLU A 67 5.35 -15.84 5.78
C GLU A 67 4.20 -14.85 6.00
N THR A 68 4.41 -13.56 5.70
CA THR A 68 3.37 -12.53 5.78
C THR A 68 2.17 -12.88 4.88
N ARG A 69 2.42 -13.45 3.69
CA ARG A 69 1.36 -13.85 2.76
C ARG A 69 0.59 -15.06 3.29
N GLU A 70 1.27 -16.02 3.91
CA GLU A 70 0.64 -17.18 4.54
C GLU A 70 -0.18 -16.80 5.76
N ASP A 71 0.35 -15.92 6.61
CA ASP A 71 -0.36 -15.36 7.76
C ASP A 71 -1.63 -14.62 7.33
N ARG A 72 -1.53 -13.78 6.30
CA ARG A 72 -2.71 -13.13 5.69
C ARG A 72 -3.72 -14.15 5.19
N LYS A 73 -3.29 -15.20 4.49
CA LYS A 73 -4.20 -16.26 4.02
C LYS A 73 -4.87 -17.01 5.18
N ARG A 74 -4.11 -17.32 6.24
CA ARG A 74 -4.63 -18.00 7.44
C ARG A 74 -5.66 -17.13 8.15
N MET A 75 -5.33 -15.87 8.37
CA MET A 75 -6.20 -14.87 8.98
C MET A 75 -7.47 -14.66 8.14
N ASN A 76 -7.34 -14.52 6.81
CA ASN A 76 -8.47 -14.42 5.89
C ASN A 76 -9.43 -15.60 6.00
N LYS A 77 -8.90 -16.82 6.08
CA LYS A 77 -9.71 -18.02 6.29
C LYS A 77 -10.42 -17.99 7.64
N GLN A 78 -9.72 -17.61 8.71
CA GLN A 78 -10.31 -17.48 10.04
C GLN A 78 -11.44 -16.44 10.07
N TRP A 79 -11.25 -15.28 9.43
CA TRP A 79 -12.30 -14.25 9.30
C TRP A 79 -13.49 -14.74 8.49
N GLY A 80 -13.28 -15.48 7.41
CA GLY A 80 -14.36 -16.09 6.63
C GLY A 80 -15.16 -17.11 7.44
N ASP A 81 -14.48 -17.97 8.21
CA ASP A 81 -15.11 -18.95 9.10
C ASP A 81 -15.88 -18.26 10.24
N LEU A 82 -15.34 -17.16 10.78
CA LEU A 82 -16.00 -16.33 11.77
C LEU A 82 -17.27 -15.71 11.17
N ALA A 83 -17.17 -15.10 9.99
CA ALA A 83 -18.29 -14.44 9.32
C ALA A 83 -19.45 -15.43 9.06
N ASN A 84 -19.14 -16.63 8.58
CA ASN A 84 -20.13 -17.70 8.38
C ASN A 84 -20.86 -18.10 9.68
N ARG A 85 -20.19 -18.02 10.84
CA ARG A 85 -20.77 -18.32 12.15
C ARG A 85 -21.53 -17.15 12.77
N LEU A 86 -21.13 -15.93 12.42
CA LEU A 86 -21.61 -14.71 13.06
C LEU A 86 -22.95 -14.19 12.51
N GLY A 87 -23.38 -14.63 11.31
CA GLY A 87 -24.72 -14.31 10.80
C GLY A 87 -25.04 -12.81 10.88
N THR A 88 -26.11 -12.46 11.60
CA THR A 88 -26.61 -11.08 11.78
C THR A 88 -25.66 -10.14 12.53
N LEU A 89 -24.61 -10.66 13.18
CA LEU A 89 -23.60 -9.84 13.88
C LEU A 89 -22.65 -9.12 12.89
N ALA A 90 -22.70 -9.45 11.59
CA ALA A 90 -21.93 -8.75 10.56
C ALA A 90 -22.21 -7.24 10.60
N GLU A 91 -23.49 -6.87 10.68
CA GLU A 91 -23.93 -5.48 10.77
C GLU A 91 -23.47 -4.82 12.07
N ASP A 92 -23.52 -5.54 13.20
CA ASP A 92 -23.16 -5.01 14.51
C ASP A 92 -21.66 -4.68 14.63
N VAL A 93 -20.81 -5.27 13.78
CA VAL A 93 -19.39 -4.91 13.66
C VAL A 93 -19.14 -3.86 12.58
N VAL A 94 -19.87 -3.92 11.47
CA VAL A 94 -19.68 -2.98 10.36
C VAL A 94 -20.24 -1.59 10.70
N ALA A 95 -21.48 -1.51 11.18
CA ALA A 95 -22.22 -0.27 11.35
C ALA A 95 -21.52 0.77 12.24
N PRO A 96 -20.90 0.40 13.39
CA PRO A 96 -20.17 1.37 14.22
C PRO A 96 -18.99 2.05 13.51
N ASN A 97 -18.43 1.43 12.48
CA ASN A 97 -17.29 1.97 11.72
C ASN A 97 -17.71 2.97 10.65
N ILE A 98 -18.97 2.94 10.18
CA ILE A 98 -19.45 3.77 9.07
C ILE A 98 -19.29 5.27 9.35
N PRO A 99 -19.67 5.83 10.53
CA PRO A 99 -19.46 7.23 10.84
C PRO A 99 -18.00 7.68 10.79
N ARG A 100 -17.06 6.81 11.14
CA ARG A 100 -15.62 7.08 11.02
C ARG A 100 -15.21 7.12 9.54
N ILE A 101 -15.61 6.11 8.77
CA ILE A 101 -15.29 6.00 7.34
C ILE A 101 -15.82 7.19 6.54
N VAL A 102 -17.06 7.64 6.78
CA VAL A 102 -17.59 8.82 6.06
C VAL A 102 -16.82 10.10 6.35
N LYS A 103 -16.36 10.29 7.59
CA LYS A 103 -15.58 11.46 7.99
C LYS A 103 -14.17 11.41 7.42
N GLU A 104 -13.46 10.32 7.69
CA GLU A 104 -12.03 10.19 7.36
C GLU A 104 -11.78 9.89 5.88
N TYR A 105 -12.59 9.02 5.28
CA TYR A 105 -12.38 8.58 3.90
C TYR A 105 -13.18 9.42 2.90
N PHE A 106 -14.43 9.77 3.21
CA PHE A 106 -15.30 10.53 2.29
C PHE A 106 -15.36 12.04 2.58
N ASN A 107 -14.60 12.53 3.57
CA ASN A 107 -14.54 13.96 3.94
C ASN A 107 -15.92 14.55 4.25
N CYS A 108 -16.78 13.80 4.94
CA CYS A 108 -18.07 14.32 5.40
C CYS A 108 -17.89 15.13 6.69
N ASP A 109 -17.88 16.46 6.54
CA ASP A 109 -17.75 17.38 7.68
C ASP A 109 -18.94 17.30 8.64
N THR A 110 -20.15 17.12 8.11
CA THR A 110 -21.39 17.06 8.90
C THR A 110 -22.26 15.89 8.45
N ILE A 111 -22.51 14.97 9.38
CA ILE A 111 -23.48 13.89 9.22
C ILE A 111 -24.85 14.46 9.60
N LEU A 112 -25.77 14.52 8.64
CA LEU A 112 -27.13 15.02 8.81
C LEU A 112 -28.06 13.94 9.39
N ASP A 113 -27.86 12.69 8.98
CA ASP A 113 -28.58 11.52 9.51
C ASP A 113 -27.69 10.29 9.42
N PHE A 114 -27.79 9.40 10.38
CA PHE A 114 -27.17 8.09 10.38
C PHE A 114 -28.13 7.09 11.02
N ALA A 115 -28.38 5.99 10.33
CA ALA A 115 -29.29 4.97 10.81
C ALA A 115 -28.79 3.58 10.46
N VAL A 116 -29.16 2.62 11.31
CA VAL A 116 -28.85 1.20 11.19
C VAL A 116 -30.16 0.44 11.28
N ARG A 117 -30.33 -0.62 10.47
CA ARG A 117 -31.54 -1.46 10.41
C ARG A 117 -32.84 -0.66 10.30
N ARG A 118 -32.81 0.46 9.55
CA ARG A 118 -34.01 1.31 9.40
C ARG A 118 -34.90 0.74 8.30
N ARG A 119 -36.13 0.38 8.68
CA ARG A 119 -37.18 0.03 7.72
C ARG A 119 -37.78 1.30 7.11
N VAL A 120 -37.74 1.40 5.79
CA VAL A 120 -38.25 2.54 5.01
C VAL A 120 -39.27 2.03 4.00
N VAL A 121 -40.40 2.73 3.88
CA VAL A 121 -41.46 2.42 2.90
C VAL A 121 -41.16 3.14 1.59
N ASN A 122 -41.37 2.47 0.47
CA ASN A 122 -41.20 3.07 -0.84
C ASN A 122 -42.29 4.13 -1.08
N SER A 123 -41.89 5.35 -1.44
CA SER A 123 -42.80 6.47 -1.67
C SER A 123 -43.71 6.30 -2.90
N LYS A 124 -43.30 5.51 -3.89
CA LYS A 124 -44.10 5.19 -5.08
C LYS A 124 -44.94 3.92 -4.90
N GLU A 125 -44.49 3.00 -4.06
CA GLU A 125 -45.14 1.70 -3.81
C GLU A 125 -45.36 1.44 -2.31
N PRO A 126 -46.44 1.95 -1.68
CA PRO A 126 -46.60 1.91 -0.22
C PRO A 126 -46.64 0.52 0.43
N LYS A 127 -46.89 -0.54 -0.36
CA LYS A 127 -46.85 -1.94 0.11
C LYS A 127 -45.44 -2.52 0.14
N LYS A 128 -44.48 -1.84 -0.47
CA LYS A 128 -43.08 -2.23 -0.56
C LYS A 128 -42.29 -1.48 0.52
N ALA A 129 -41.66 -2.24 1.40
CA ALA A 129 -40.78 -1.69 2.42
C ALA A 129 -39.45 -2.44 2.38
N ARG A 130 -38.37 -1.73 2.66
CA ARG A 130 -37.02 -2.29 2.73
C ARG A 130 -36.40 -1.92 4.05
N GLU A 131 -35.71 -2.87 4.65
CA GLU A 131 -34.77 -2.60 5.73
C GLU A 131 -33.40 -2.27 5.13
N PHE A 132 -32.83 -1.15 5.53
CA PHE A 132 -31.47 -0.75 5.14
C PHE A 132 -30.53 -1.07 6.30
N ASP A 133 -29.51 -1.89 6.05
CA ASP A 133 -28.53 -2.30 7.05
C ASP A 133 -27.87 -1.09 7.69
N ALA A 134 -27.37 -0.15 6.88
CA ALA A 134 -27.03 1.18 7.32
C ALA A 134 -27.06 2.21 6.18
N PHE A 135 -27.31 3.46 6.52
CA PHE A 135 -27.08 4.58 5.61
C PHE A 135 -26.61 5.82 6.37
N THR A 136 -25.92 6.71 5.67
CA THR A 136 -25.49 8.01 6.19
C THR A 136 -25.81 9.11 5.21
N VAL A 137 -26.41 10.19 5.70
CA VAL A 137 -26.71 11.38 4.92
C VAL A 137 -25.67 12.44 5.26
N CYS A 138 -24.94 12.90 4.25
CA CYS A 138 -24.03 14.04 4.32
C CYS A 138 -24.59 15.20 3.47
N ASN A 139 -23.90 16.34 3.45
CA ASN A 139 -24.34 17.49 2.65
C ASN A 139 -24.46 17.14 1.16
N ASP A 140 -23.46 16.47 0.60
CA ASP A 140 -23.38 16.26 -0.86
C ASP A 140 -23.73 14.83 -1.30
N PHE A 141 -23.82 13.89 -0.35
CA PHE A 141 -23.99 12.49 -0.68
C PHE A 141 -24.84 11.71 0.34
N LEU A 142 -25.45 10.64 -0.16
CA LEU A 142 -26.13 9.60 0.62
C LEU A 142 -25.30 8.32 0.49
N LEU A 143 -24.65 7.89 1.58
CA LEU A 143 -23.99 6.60 1.63
C LEU A 143 -25.02 5.54 1.97
N VAL A 144 -25.14 4.51 1.13
CA VAL A 144 -25.97 3.33 1.39
C VAL A 144 -25.06 2.13 1.56
N ASN A 145 -25.17 1.44 2.69
CA ASN A 145 -24.37 0.27 3.01
C ASN A 145 -25.25 -0.98 3.09
N GLU A 146 -24.83 -2.04 2.40
CA GLU A 146 -25.37 -3.39 2.55
C GLU A 146 -24.28 -4.28 3.13
N THR A 147 -24.61 -5.05 4.17
CA THR A 147 -23.69 -5.94 4.88
C THR A 147 -24.12 -7.38 4.68
N LYS A 148 -23.14 -8.24 4.34
CA LYS A 148 -23.37 -9.68 4.25
C LYS A 148 -22.28 -10.45 4.95
N SER A 149 -22.67 -11.48 5.69
CA SER A 149 -21.72 -12.40 6.34
C SER A 149 -20.91 -13.18 5.31
N THR A 150 -21.49 -13.50 4.15
CA THR A 150 -20.79 -14.14 3.03
C THR A 150 -20.98 -13.31 1.76
N PRO A 151 -19.91 -12.84 1.10
CA PRO A 151 -20.01 -11.93 -0.03
C PRO A 151 -20.16 -12.66 -1.37
N LYS A 152 -21.36 -13.18 -1.63
CA LYS A 152 -21.68 -13.81 -2.92
C LYS A 152 -22.01 -12.78 -3.99
N ILE A 153 -21.64 -13.04 -5.24
CA ILE A 153 -21.94 -12.19 -6.40
C ILE A 153 -23.46 -11.91 -6.50
N GLU A 154 -24.29 -12.92 -6.24
CA GLU A 154 -25.76 -12.80 -6.23
C GLU A 154 -26.28 -11.70 -5.29
N TYR A 155 -25.64 -11.53 -4.13
CA TYR A 155 -26.01 -10.47 -3.17
C TYR A 155 -25.56 -9.09 -3.63
N ILE A 156 -24.43 -9.03 -4.34
CA ILE A 156 -23.93 -7.78 -4.92
C ILE A 156 -24.84 -7.36 -6.07
N ASP A 157 -25.26 -8.29 -6.92
CA ASP A 157 -26.20 -8.03 -8.01
C ASP A 157 -27.56 -7.55 -7.45
N ALA A 158 -28.07 -8.21 -6.42
CA ALA A 158 -29.28 -7.76 -5.72
C ALA A 158 -29.10 -6.34 -5.14
N PHE A 159 -27.93 -6.05 -4.57
CA PHE A 159 -27.62 -4.71 -4.08
C PHE A 159 -27.60 -3.68 -5.21
N ILE A 160 -26.98 -3.97 -6.35
CA ILE A 160 -26.96 -3.11 -7.55
C ILE A 160 -28.39 -2.79 -8.02
N GLU A 161 -29.25 -3.80 -8.14
CA GLU A 161 -30.66 -3.57 -8.52
C GLU A 161 -31.37 -2.69 -7.51
N SER A 162 -31.11 -2.90 -6.23
CA SER A 162 -31.72 -2.14 -5.15
C SER A 162 -31.28 -0.66 -5.13
N LEU A 163 -30.09 -0.34 -5.64
CA LEU A 163 -29.57 1.03 -5.72
C LEU A 163 -30.39 1.90 -6.70
N LYS A 164 -31.01 1.28 -7.73
CA LYS A 164 -31.83 1.97 -8.73
C LYS A 164 -33.07 2.64 -8.12
N GLU A 165 -33.53 2.13 -6.98
CA GLU A 165 -34.75 2.59 -6.31
C GLU A 165 -34.45 3.40 -5.03
N VAL A 166 -33.19 3.67 -4.69
CA VAL A 166 -32.83 4.32 -3.40
C VAL A 166 -33.59 5.62 -3.17
N TYR A 167 -33.73 6.48 -4.17
CA TYR A 167 -34.48 7.73 -4.04
C TYR A 167 -35.99 7.57 -3.92
N ASP A 168 -36.53 6.39 -4.22
CA ASP A 168 -37.94 6.11 -3.96
C ASP A 168 -38.17 5.80 -2.47
N TYR A 169 -37.14 5.35 -1.76
CA TYR A 169 -37.14 5.24 -0.29
C TYR A 169 -36.71 6.55 0.38
N PHE A 170 -35.82 7.31 -0.26
CA PHE A 170 -35.28 8.57 0.27
C PHE A 170 -35.55 9.75 -0.69
N PRO A 171 -36.81 10.15 -0.87
CA PRO A 171 -37.18 11.17 -1.86
C PRO A 171 -36.59 12.56 -1.57
N ASP A 172 -36.35 12.88 -0.30
CA ASP A 172 -35.80 14.16 0.15
C ASP A 172 -34.30 14.32 -0.17
N TYR A 173 -33.63 13.26 -0.61
CA TYR A 173 -32.19 13.21 -0.86
C TYR A 173 -31.83 13.02 -2.33
N ARG A 174 -32.75 13.32 -3.26
CA ARG A 174 -32.55 13.15 -4.72
C ARG A 174 -31.45 14.00 -5.33
N ASP A 175 -31.11 15.09 -4.68
CA ASP A 175 -30.02 16.01 -5.03
C ASP A 175 -28.63 15.47 -4.63
N LYS A 176 -28.58 14.48 -3.73
CA LYS A 176 -27.33 13.94 -3.18
C LYS A 176 -26.78 12.82 -4.05
N LYS A 177 -25.46 12.73 -4.23
CA LYS A 177 -24.83 11.59 -4.90
C LYS A 177 -24.96 10.32 -4.05
N ILE A 178 -25.36 9.19 -4.63
CA ILE A 178 -25.31 7.91 -3.92
C ILE A 178 -23.87 7.39 -3.87
N ILE A 179 -23.41 7.03 -2.67
CA ILE A 179 -22.16 6.29 -2.44
C ILE A 179 -22.54 4.88 -1.98
N PRO A 180 -22.48 3.88 -2.88
CA PRO A 180 -22.79 2.50 -2.49
C PRO A 180 -21.57 1.85 -1.83
N VAL A 181 -21.81 1.24 -0.67
CA VAL A 181 -20.82 0.46 0.07
C VAL A 181 -21.37 -0.96 0.25
N PHE A 182 -20.56 -1.95 -0.10
CA PHE A 182 -20.82 -3.34 0.21
C PHE A 182 -19.83 -3.81 1.26
N SER A 183 -20.36 -4.34 2.36
CA SER A 183 -19.59 -4.69 3.53
C SER A 183 -19.61 -6.18 3.81
N SER A 184 -18.46 -6.71 4.17
CA SER A 184 -18.35 -8.02 4.78
C SER A 184 -17.10 -8.07 5.64
N PHE A 185 -17.11 -8.93 6.67
CA PHE A 185 -15.91 -9.21 7.46
C PHE A 185 -14.73 -9.62 6.59
N TYR A 186 -15.00 -10.43 5.57
CA TYR A 186 -14.02 -10.89 4.61
C TYR A 186 -14.53 -10.66 3.20
N LEU A 187 -13.72 -10.02 2.36
CA LEU A 187 -13.97 -9.81 0.94
C LEU A 187 -12.79 -10.38 0.15
N PRO A 188 -12.96 -11.49 -0.58
CA PRO A 188 -11.89 -12.02 -1.42
C PRO A 188 -11.60 -11.08 -2.61
N GLU A 189 -10.39 -11.17 -3.16
CA GLU A 189 -9.85 -10.22 -4.15
C GLU A 189 -10.69 -10.16 -5.45
N ASP A 190 -11.23 -11.28 -5.89
CA ASP A 190 -12.15 -11.38 -7.02
C ASP A 190 -13.46 -10.62 -6.76
N VAL A 191 -13.98 -10.70 -5.54
CA VAL A 191 -15.16 -9.94 -5.12
C VAL A 191 -14.86 -8.44 -5.04
N VAL A 192 -13.72 -8.04 -4.46
CA VAL A 192 -13.30 -6.62 -4.44
C VAL A 192 -13.18 -6.08 -5.87
N THR A 193 -12.58 -6.87 -6.77
CA THR A 193 -12.47 -6.53 -8.20
C THR A 193 -13.85 -6.35 -8.85
N TYR A 194 -14.81 -7.23 -8.52
CA TYR A 194 -16.18 -7.13 -9.02
C TYR A 194 -16.90 -5.88 -8.50
N LEU A 195 -16.74 -5.55 -7.21
CA LEU A 195 -17.28 -4.32 -6.61
C LEU A 195 -16.69 -3.08 -7.25
N THR A 196 -15.36 -3.02 -7.45
CA THR A 196 -14.69 -1.90 -8.14
C THR A 196 -15.22 -1.70 -9.56
N LYS A 197 -15.38 -2.77 -10.35
CA LYS A 197 -15.95 -2.70 -11.71
C LYS A 197 -17.37 -2.10 -11.72
N ASN A 198 -18.16 -2.39 -10.70
CA ASN A 198 -19.53 -1.88 -10.54
C ASN A 198 -19.60 -0.55 -9.79
N LYS A 199 -18.46 0.10 -9.52
CA LYS A 199 -18.35 1.38 -8.80
C LYS A 199 -18.94 1.33 -7.38
N ILE A 200 -18.77 0.19 -6.70
CA ILE A 200 -19.17 -0.02 -5.31
C ILE A 200 -17.92 -0.06 -4.44
N TYR A 201 -17.94 0.67 -3.32
CA TYR A 201 -16.86 0.62 -2.34
C TYR A 201 -16.94 -0.67 -1.53
N ALA A 202 -15.81 -1.37 -1.44
CA ALA A 202 -15.65 -2.58 -0.65
C ALA A 202 -15.19 -2.20 0.76
N LEU A 203 -16.00 -2.49 1.78
CA LEU A 203 -15.65 -2.25 3.18
C LEU A 203 -15.45 -3.60 3.87
N GLY A 204 -14.23 -3.85 4.35
CA GLY A 204 -13.90 -5.12 5.02
C GLY A 204 -12.81 -4.98 6.05
N MET A 205 -12.50 -6.08 6.73
CA MET A 205 -11.54 -6.07 7.82
C MET A 205 -10.11 -5.98 7.32
N LYS A 206 -9.36 -5.02 7.88
CA LYS A 206 -7.93 -4.83 7.65
C LYS A 206 -7.26 -4.51 8.97
N ASP A 207 -6.27 -5.32 9.32
CA ASP A 207 -5.64 -5.32 10.64
C ASP A 207 -6.73 -5.47 11.73
N ASP A 208 -6.96 -4.44 12.55
CA ASP A 208 -7.92 -4.46 13.66
C ASP A 208 -9.19 -3.61 13.41
N THR A 209 -9.39 -3.06 12.20
CA THR A 209 -10.55 -2.20 11.90
C THR A 209 -11.12 -2.39 10.49
N MET A 210 -12.34 -1.91 10.27
CA MET A 210 -12.96 -1.92 8.94
C MET A 210 -12.33 -0.80 8.09
N GLU A 211 -11.89 -1.12 6.87
CA GLU A 211 -11.34 -0.16 5.92
C GLU A 211 -11.89 -0.35 4.51
N ILE A 212 -11.80 0.71 3.70
CA ILE A 212 -12.07 0.64 2.26
C ILE A 212 -10.95 -0.13 1.58
N LEU A 213 -11.31 -1.25 0.94
CA LEU A 213 -10.37 -2.18 0.31
C LEU A 213 -10.04 -1.81 -1.14
N ASN A 214 -10.85 -0.96 -1.77
CA ASN A 214 -10.67 -0.49 -3.15
C ASN A 214 -10.53 1.05 -3.25
N PRO A 215 -9.47 1.62 -2.65
CA PRO A 215 -9.32 3.06 -2.57
C PRO A 215 -9.12 3.77 -3.93
N GLU A 216 -8.77 3.02 -4.98
CA GLU A 216 -8.65 3.51 -6.35
C GLU A 216 -9.96 4.04 -6.92
N LEU A 217 -11.12 3.61 -6.39
CA LEU A 217 -12.42 4.06 -6.86
C LEU A 217 -12.66 5.55 -6.60
N LYS A 218 -12.03 6.13 -5.57
CA LYS A 218 -12.09 7.56 -5.26
C LYS A 218 -11.39 8.42 -6.32
N ARG A 219 -10.40 7.87 -7.03
CA ARG A 219 -9.66 8.58 -8.11
C ARG A 219 -10.39 8.55 -9.46
N SER A 220 -11.39 7.68 -9.59
CA SER A 220 -12.16 7.47 -10.82
C SER A 220 -13.50 8.23 -10.84
N ASN A 221 -13.76 9.05 -9.82
CA ASN A 221 -14.98 9.83 -9.59
C ASN A 221 -14.66 11.32 -9.56
#